data_AF-A0A6N9THR3-F1
#
_entry.id   AF-A0A6N9THR3-F1
#
_cell.length_a   1.000
_cell.length_b   1.000
_cell.length_c   1.000
_cell.angle_alpha   90.00
_cell.angle_beta   90.00
_cell.angle_gamma   90.00
#
_symmetry.space_group_name_H-M   'P 1'
#
loop_
_entity.id
_entity.type
_entity.pdbx_description
1 polymer ?
#
loop_
_entity_poly.entity_id
_entity_poly.type
_entity_poly.pdbx_seq_one_letter_code
_entity_poly.pdbx_strand_id
1 'polypeptide(L)'
;MEKEYKYTKKLLRLAIEENKYRNKDIAIKAGLSEKSVALVSKWRNGKANATERQMAYFINNYEYLLKPKIEHLFYTYENALDSSVQACPTYRKLIGEVIFKHQLSIPIDKKSRLSICRVIIIAHNGQYFFVEQIRAGLKSPANAHFHSKLDGMVRSNNEEANWVLAADIEADLSLDGLIQAVNRYCEKLQNGEPYLVIRSINSFPFQDIKALEYSFYQCMLKLNLHSELFPF
;
A
#
# COMPACT_ATOMS: atom_id res chain seq x y z
N MET A 1 11.56 31.00 4.78
CA MET A 1 10.55 30.53 3.80
C MET A 1 9.53 29.71 4.57
N GLU A 2 8.22 29.99 4.44
CA GLU A 2 7.22 29.14 5.09
C GLU A 2 7.21 27.75 4.41
N LYS A 3 7.21 26.69 5.22
CA LYS A 3 7.24 25.31 4.73
C LYS A 3 5.87 24.93 4.17
N GLU A 4 5.85 24.30 2.99
CA GLU A 4 4.63 23.79 2.38
C GLU A 4 4.14 22.52 3.08
N TYR A 5 2.82 22.38 3.22
CA TYR A 5 2.20 21.18 3.74
C TYR A 5 1.88 20.20 2.60
N LYS A 6 2.71 19.15 2.47
CA LYS A 6 2.64 18.16 1.38
C LYS A 6 1.29 17.45 1.23
N TYR A 7 0.47 17.40 2.27
CA TYR A 7 -0.83 16.72 2.25
C TYR A 7 -2.02 17.67 2.07
N THR A 8 -1.77 18.92 1.64
CA THR A 8 -2.81 19.95 1.45
C THR A 8 -4.06 19.42 0.74
N LYS A 9 -3.89 18.85 -0.46
CA LYS A 9 -5.02 18.32 -1.26
C LYS A 9 -5.85 17.29 -0.51
N LYS A 10 -5.20 16.32 0.14
CA LYS A 10 -5.87 15.20 0.83
C LYS A 10 -6.56 15.67 2.10
N LEU A 11 -5.89 16.50 2.88
CA LEU A 11 -6.44 17.04 4.11
C LEU A 11 -7.67 17.92 3.82
N LEU A 12 -7.62 18.73 2.76
CA LEU A 12 -8.78 19.49 2.31
C LEU A 12 -9.89 18.57 1.77
N ARG A 13 -9.56 17.48 1.08
CA ARG A 13 -10.56 16.49 0.63
C ARG A 13 -11.30 15.87 1.82
N LEU A 14 -10.57 15.44 2.85
CA LEU A 14 -11.14 14.92 4.10
C LEU A 14 -12.02 15.96 4.79
N ALA A 15 -11.54 17.19 4.94
CA ALA A 15 -12.30 18.27 5.56
C ALA A 15 -13.61 18.57 4.82
N ILE A 16 -13.62 18.48 3.48
CA ILE A 16 -14.82 18.65 2.65
C ILE A 16 -15.76 17.44 2.78
N GLU A 17 -15.23 16.22 2.82
CA GLU A 17 -16.03 15.00 3.02
C GLU A 17 -16.78 15.07 4.36
N GLU A 18 -16.12 15.52 5.43
CA GLU A 18 -16.72 15.62 6.77
C GLU A 18 -17.67 16.81 6.96
N ASN A 19 -17.29 18.01 6.47
CA ASN A 19 -18.01 19.25 6.80
C ASN A 19 -18.56 20.02 5.58
N LYS A 20 -18.50 19.43 4.38
CA LYS A 20 -19.03 20.00 3.12
C LYS A 20 -18.55 21.44 2.83
N TYR A 21 -17.31 21.76 3.22
CA TYR A 21 -16.75 23.10 3.02
C TYR A 21 -16.72 23.52 1.56
N ARG A 22 -17.07 24.79 1.31
CA ARG A 22 -16.88 25.45 0.02
C ARG A 22 -15.49 26.12 -0.01
N ASN A 23 -15.03 26.49 -1.21
CA ASN A 23 -13.72 27.14 -1.36
C ASN A 23 -13.57 28.42 -0.55
N LYS A 24 -14.66 29.21 -0.40
CA LYS A 24 -14.64 30.42 0.43
C LYS A 24 -14.45 30.11 1.91
N ASP A 25 -15.07 29.05 2.41
CA ASP A 25 -14.97 28.63 3.80
C ASP A 25 -13.54 28.16 4.10
N ILE A 26 -12.94 27.46 3.13
CA ILE A 26 -11.55 27.01 3.21
C ILE A 26 -10.58 28.20 3.22
N ALA A 27 -10.80 29.21 2.36
CA ALA A 27 -9.98 30.41 2.32
C ALA A 27 -9.99 31.15 3.66
N ILE A 28 -11.17 31.36 4.24
CA ILE A 28 -11.33 32.02 5.55
C ILE A 28 -10.62 31.22 6.64
N LYS A 29 -10.82 29.90 6.70
CA LYS A 29 -10.19 29.01 7.69
C LYS A 29 -8.67 28.90 7.53
N ALA A 30 -8.15 29.16 6.32
CA ALA A 30 -6.73 29.26 6.03
C ALA A 30 -6.14 30.66 6.32
N GLY A 31 -6.93 31.59 6.87
CA GLY A 31 -6.50 32.96 7.17
C GLY A 31 -6.34 33.84 5.93
N LEU A 32 -7.01 33.50 4.83
CA LEU A 32 -7.02 34.26 3.58
C LEU A 32 -8.33 35.04 3.41
N SER A 33 -8.32 36.00 2.48
CA SER A 33 -9.56 36.64 2.02
C SER A 33 -10.49 35.60 1.40
N GLU A 34 -11.80 35.72 1.64
CA GLU A 34 -12.85 34.89 1.03
C GLU A 34 -12.78 34.86 -0.51
N LYS A 35 -12.21 35.91 -1.12
CA LYS A 35 -12.02 36.04 -2.57
C LYS A 35 -10.91 35.15 -3.11
N SER A 36 -10.10 34.51 -2.25
CA SER A 36 -8.97 33.64 -2.62
C SER A 36 -9.40 32.25 -3.14
N VAL A 37 -10.60 32.15 -3.71
CA VAL A 37 -11.24 30.92 -4.21
C VAL A 37 -10.38 30.22 -5.26
N ALA A 38 -9.70 30.99 -6.13
CA ALA A 38 -8.84 30.44 -7.18
C ALA A 38 -7.61 29.71 -6.60
N LEU A 39 -7.00 30.26 -5.54
CA LEU A 39 -5.86 29.65 -4.85
C LEU A 39 -6.28 28.34 -4.16
N VAL A 40 -7.40 28.37 -3.44
CA VAL A 40 -7.99 27.17 -2.82
C VAL A 40 -8.32 26.10 -3.87
N SER A 41 -8.82 26.51 -5.05
CA SER A 41 -9.06 25.58 -6.15
C SER A 41 -7.77 24.92 -6.63
N LYS A 42 -6.65 25.66 -6.72
CA LYS A 42 -5.34 25.06 -7.04
C LYS A 42 -4.93 24.03 -5.98
N TRP A 43 -5.10 24.33 -4.70
CA TRP A 43 -4.81 23.40 -3.59
C TRP A 43 -5.63 22.12 -3.67
N ARG A 44 -6.95 22.25 -3.82
CA ARG A 44 -7.87 21.10 -3.93
C ARG A 44 -7.59 20.21 -5.13
N ASN A 45 -7.11 20.80 -6.23
CA ASN A 45 -6.76 20.05 -7.43
C ASN A 45 -5.33 19.48 -7.38
N GLY A 46 -4.50 19.91 -6.43
CA GLY A 46 -3.10 19.50 -6.31
C GLY A 46 -2.16 20.24 -7.25
N LYS A 47 -2.56 21.43 -7.72
CA LYS A 47 -1.72 22.30 -8.57
C LYS A 47 -0.76 23.17 -7.75
N ALA A 48 -0.94 23.24 -6.44
CA ALA A 48 -0.08 23.92 -5.48
C ALA A 48 -0.33 23.35 -4.08
N ASN A 49 0.63 23.49 -3.16
CA ASN A 49 0.40 23.24 -1.74
C ASN A 49 0.15 24.56 -1.00
N ALA A 50 -0.54 24.48 0.13
CA ALA A 50 -0.64 25.55 1.09
C ALA A 50 0.56 25.49 2.04
N THR A 51 0.89 26.60 2.69
CA THR A 51 1.89 26.57 3.78
C THR A 51 1.33 25.88 5.01
N GLU A 52 2.20 25.35 5.88
CA GLU A 52 1.78 24.75 7.16
C GLU A 52 0.93 25.72 7.99
N ARG A 53 1.26 27.02 7.96
CA ARG A 53 0.48 28.08 8.61
C ARG A 53 -0.93 28.18 8.04
N GLN A 54 -1.08 28.20 6.71
CA GLN A 54 -2.39 28.23 6.04
C GLN A 54 -3.19 26.95 6.31
N MET A 55 -2.53 25.82 6.54
CA MET A 55 -3.17 24.55 6.84
C MET A 55 -3.43 24.30 8.33
N ALA A 56 -2.97 25.17 9.24
CA ALA A 56 -3.00 24.95 10.68
C ALA A 56 -4.37 24.55 11.22
N TYR A 57 -5.43 25.25 10.80
CA TYR A 57 -6.80 24.89 11.18
C TYR A 57 -7.15 23.46 10.76
N PHE A 58 -6.86 23.09 9.51
CA PHE A 58 -7.22 21.78 8.99
C PHE A 58 -6.37 20.66 9.59
N ILE A 59 -5.10 20.94 9.88
CA ILE A 59 -4.19 20.00 10.54
C ILE A 59 -4.77 19.65 11.90
N ASN A 60 -5.05 20.67 12.72
CA ASN A 60 -5.59 20.46 14.07
C ASN A 60 -6.95 19.75 14.09
N ASN A 61 -7.79 19.95 13.08
CA ASN A 61 -9.16 19.43 13.06
C ASN A 61 -9.36 18.16 12.22
N TYR A 62 -8.43 17.80 11.33
CA TYR A 62 -8.63 16.68 10.39
C TYR A 62 -7.38 15.83 10.15
N GLU A 63 -6.21 16.19 10.67
CA GLU A 63 -4.99 15.38 10.42
C GLU A 63 -5.10 13.97 10.98
N TYR A 64 -5.87 13.78 12.06
CA TYR A 64 -6.15 12.45 12.60
C TYR A 64 -6.89 11.54 11.60
N LEU A 65 -7.63 12.08 10.63
CA LEU A 65 -8.26 11.33 9.55
C LEU A 65 -7.28 11.02 8.41
N LEU A 66 -6.20 11.79 8.31
CA LEU A 66 -5.15 11.63 7.32
C LEU A 66 -4.19 10.50 7.73
N LYS A 67 -3.78 10.45 9.01
CA LYS A 67 -2.80 9.48 9.53
C LYS A 67 -3.12 8.02 9.19
N PRO A 68 -4.35 7.49 9.40
CA PRO A 68 -4.69 6.12 9.02
C PRO A 68 -4.61 5.83 7.52
N LYS A 69 -4.67 6.88 6.67
CA LYS A 69 -4.56 6.74 5.22
C LYS A 69 -3.11 6.81 4.71
N ILE A 70 -2.17 7.25 5.56
CA ILE A 70 -0.77 7.43 5.16
C ILE A 70 0.24 6.64 5.99
N GLU A 71 -0.08 6.24 7.22
CA GLU A 71 0.82 5.44 8.06
C GLU A 71 0.41 3.97 7.98
N HIS A 72 1.36 3.12 7.59
CA HIS A 72 1.16 1.70 7.38
C HIS A 72 2.11 0.93 8.28
N LEU A 73 1.58 -0.01 9.07
CA LEU A 73 2.35 -0.87 9.93
C LEU A 73 2.38 -2.28 9.34
N PHE A 74 3.58 -2.74 9.01
CA PHE A 74 3.84 -4.10 8.54
C PHE A 74 4.58 -4.86 9.61
N TYR A 75 4.43 -6.19 9.62
CA TYR A 75 5.20 -7.04 10.52
C TYR A 75 5.75 -8.27 9.81
N THR A 76 6.83 -8.81 10.36
CA THR A 76 7.43 -10.09 9.98
C THR A 76 7.81 -10.85 11.25
N TYR A 77 7.99 -12.16 11.14
CA TYR A 77 8.67 -12.94 12.16
C TYR A 77 10.09 -13.16 11.67
N GLU A 78 11.08 -12.57 12.34
CA GLU A 78 12.47 -12.91 12.08
C GLU A 78 12.75 -14.32 12.60
N ASN A 79 13.54 -15.09 11.85
CA ASN A 79 14.01 -16.38 12.32
C ASN A 79 14.91 -16.13 13.53
N ALA A 80 14.42 -16.45 14.73
CA ALA A 80 15.29 -16.56 15.89
C ALA A 80 16.33 -17.65 15.55
N LEU A 81 17.56 -17.22 15.27
CA LEU A 81 18.71 -18.10 15.01
C LEU A 81 19.03 -19.00 16.21
N ASP A 82 18.46 -18.70 17.38
CA ASP A 82 18.57 -19.47 18.61
C ASP A 82 17.21 -20.01 19.04
N SER A 83 17.12 -21.34 19.15
CA SER A 83 15.92 -22.11 19.51
C SER A 83 15.42 -21.86 20.94
N SER A 84 16.07 -20.96 21.69
CA SER A 84 15.72 -20.55 23.05
C SER A 84 14.96 -19.22 23.13
N VAL A 85 14.92 -18.42 22.05
CA VAL A 85 14.26 -17.11 22.03
C VAL A 85 12.95 -17.20 21.25
N GLN A 86 11.84 -16.95 21.93
CA GLN A 86 10.53 -16.86 21.30
C GLN A 86 10.59 -15.78 20.21
N ALA A 87 10.34 -16.16 18.95
CA ALA A 87 10.41 -15.25 17.81
C ALA A 87 9.44 -14.08 18.01
N CYS A 88 9.98 -12.90 18.32
CA CYS A 88 9.19 -11.69 18.44
C CYS A 88 8.89 -11.13 17.04
N PRO A 89 7.68 -10.59 16.82
CA PRO A 89 7.38 -9.91 15.57
C PRO A 89 8.22 -8.63 15.44
N THR A 90 8.91 -8.47 14.32
CA THR A 90 9.55 -7.21 13.93
C THR A 90 8.54 -6.37 13.16
N TYR A 91 8.38 -5.10 13.54
CA TYR A 91 7.46 -4.17 12.91
C TYR A 91 8.20 -3.15 12.05
N ARG A 92 7.67 -2.86 10.85
CA ARG A 92 8.13 -1.80 9.96
C ARG A 92 7.01 -0.81 9.72
N LYS A 93 7.26 0.46 10.05
CA LYS A 93 6.33 1.56 9.79
C LYS A 93 6.73 2.27 8.50
N LEU A 94 5.82 2.32 7.54
CA LEU A 94 5.96 3.12 6.33
C LEU A 94 4.99 4.30 6.34
N ILE A 95 5.40 5.39 5.70
CA ILE A 95 4.54 6.56 5.49
C ILE A 95 4.37 6.74 3.98
N GLY A 96 3.15 6.94 3.50
CA GLY A 96 2.84 7.18 2.10
C GLY A 96 1.44 6.72 1.72
N GLU A 97 1.04 6.93 0.48
CA GLU A 97 -0.28 6.51 -0.01
C GLU A 97 -0.20 5.16 -0.68
N VAL A 98 -1.07 4.22 -0.30
CA VAL A 98 -1.27 3.00 -1.09
C VAL A 98 -1.89 3.41 -2.42
N ILE A 99 -1.10 3.35 -3.48
CA ILE A 99 -1.54 3.67 -4.84
C ILE A 99 -1.98 2.43 -5.60
N PHE A 100 -1.47 1.25 -5.21
CA PHE A 100 -1.84 -0.02 -5.80
C PHE A 100 -1.85 -1.11 -4.74
N LYS A 101 -2.86 -1.99 -4.81
CA LYS A 101 -2.98 -3.18 -3.98
C LYS A 101 -3.64 -4.25 -4.83
N HIS A 102 -2.99 -5.41 -4.92
CA HIS A 102 -3.53 -6.54 -5.68
C HIS A 102 -3.32 -7.82 -4.88
N GLN A 103 -4.37 -8.62 -4.79
CA GLN A 103 -4.35 -9.90 -4.08
C GLN A 103 -4.51 -11.03 -5.08
N LEU A 104 -3.72 -12.08 -4.92
CA LEU A 104 -3.87 -13.30 -5.70
C LEU A 104 -4.47 -14.37 -4.81
N SER A 105 -5.51 -15.02 -5.33
CA SER A 105 -6.28 -16.02 -4.60
C SER A 105 -6.17 -17.39 -5.26
N ILE A 106 -6.18 -18.44 -4.45
CA ILE A 106 -6.30 -19.83 -4.90
C ILE A 106 -7.69 -20.39 -4.59
N PRO A 107 -8.21 -21.32 -5.40
CA PRO A 107 -9.44 -22.02 -5.07
C PRO A 107 -9.20 -22.91 -3.84
N ILE A 108 -10.05 -22.78 -2.81
CA ILE A 108 -10.09 -23.74 -1.68
C ILE A 108 -11.06 -24.88 -2.02
N ASP A 109 -12.19 -24.52 -2.62
CA ASP A 109 -13.25 -25.41 -3.10
C ASP A 109 -13.87 -24.82 -4.38
N LYS A 110 -14.96 -25.43 -4.89
CA LYS A 110 -15.62 -25.00 -6.14
C LYS A 110 -16.23 -23.60 -6.09
N LYS A 111 -16.51 -23.06 -4.91
CA LYS A 111 -17.23 -21.79 -4.70
C LYS A 111 -16.39 -20.74 -3.96
N SER A 112 -15.35 -21.14 -3.24
CA SER A 112 -14.56 -20.26 -2.41
C SER A 112 -13.11 -20.15 -2.90
N ARG A 113 -12.63 -18.90 -2.92
CA ARG A 113 -11.22 -18.57 -3.19
C ARG A 113 -10.65 -17.91 -1.95
N LEU A 114 -9.38 -18.17 -1.69
CA LEU A 114 -8.63 -17.56 -0.60
C LEU A 114 -7.47 -16.77 -1.17
N SER A 115 -7.43 -15.48 -0.90
CA SER A 115 -6.25 -14.66 -1.15
C SER A 115 -5.08 -15.20 -0.33
N ILE A 116 -3.94 -15.48 -0.95
CA ILE A 116 -2.77 -16.08 -0.28
C ILE A 116 -1.54 -15.20 -0.33
N CYS A 117 -1.38 -14.41 -1.39
CA CYS A 117 -0.36 -13.37 -1.47
C CYS A 117 -0.99 -12.06 -1.96
N ARG A 118 -0.32 -10.97 -1.64
CA ARG A 118 -0.68 -9.64 -2.11
C ARG A 118 0.55 -8.79 -2.29
N VAL A 119 0.45 -7.88 -3.25
CA VAL A 119 1.40 -6.79 -3.43
C VAL A 119 0.74 -5.48 -3.04
N ILE A 120 1.50 -4.61 -2.37
CA ILE A 120 1.09 -3.24 -2.05
C ILE A 120 2.20 -2.31 -2.54
N ILE A 121 1.80 -1.24 -3.23
CA ILE A 121 2.69 -0.16 -3.64
C ILE A 121 2.29 1.10 -2.90
N ILE A 122 3.25 1.69 -2.20
CA ILE A 122 3.05 2.92 -1.44
C ILE A 122 3.87 4.04 -2.07
N ALA A 123 3.23 5.13 -2.48
CA ALA A 123 3.90 6.33 -2.97
C ALA A 123 4.21 7.30 -1.82
N HIS A 124 5.44 7.79 -1.75
CA HIS A 124 5.87 8.78 -0.78
C HIS A 124 6.92 9.73 -1.37
N ASN A 125 6.66 11.04 -1.31
CA ASN A 125 7.59 12.09 -1.74
C ASN A 125 8.23 11.85 -3.13
N GLY A 126 7.47 11.31 -4.09
CA GLY A 126 7.96 11.04 -5.45
C GLY A 126 8.72 9.72 -5.62
N GLN A 127 8.84 8.93 -4.56
CA GLN A 127 9.40 7.58 -4.56
C GLN A 127 8.33 6.54 -4.20
N TYR A 128 8.68 5.27 -4.38
CA TYR A 128 7.77 4.15 -4.15
C TYR A 128 8.38 3.12 -3.21
N PHE A 129 7.52 2.55 -2.36
CA PHE A 129 7.79 1.30 -1.65
C PHE A 129 7.05 0.17 -2.35
N PHE A 130 7.72 -0.95 -2.52
CA PHE A 130 7.14 -2.20 -3.00
C PHE A 130 7.11 -3.21 -1.85
N VAL A 131 5.91 -3.68 -1.53
CA VAL A 131 5.66 -4.53 -0.35
C VAL A 131 5.03 -5.84 -0.80
N GLU A 132 5.76 -6.94 -0.58
CA GLU A 132 5.25 -8.30 -0.75
C GLU A 132 4.68 -8.82 0.57
N GLN A 133 3.46 -9.33 0.55
CA GLN A 133 2.85 -9.97 1.71
C GLN A 133 2.22 -11.30 1.34
N ILE A 134 2.22 -12.19 2.33
CA ILE A 134 1.51 -13.46 2.27
C ILE A 134 0.56 -13.55 3.46
N ARG A 135 -0.39 -14.46 3.38
CA ARG A 135 -1.30 -14.71 4.49
C ARG A 135 -0.53 -15.32 5.67
N ALA A 136 -0.69 -14.75 6.85
CA ALA A 136 -0.01 -15.20 8.05
C ALA A 136 -0.40 -16.66 8.38
N GLY A 137 0.59 -17.44 8.80
CA GLY A 137 0.47 -18.89 8.97
C GLY A 137 0.84 -19.72 7.73
N LEU A 138 1.14 -19.09 6.58
CA LEU A 138 1.70 -19.78 5.40
C LEU A 138 3.23 -19.98 5.49
N LYS A 139 3.94 -19.07 6.16
CA LYS A 139 5.35 -19.26 6.54
C LYS A 139 5.41 -19.74 7.99
N SER A 140 5.84 -20.98 8.22
CA SER A 140 6.35 -21.39 9.53
C SER A 140 7.86 -21.60 9.41
N PRO A 141 8.68 -20.81 10.13
CA PRO A 141 10.13 -20.91 10.05
C PRO A 141 10.73 -22.12 10.78
N ALA A 142 9.93 -23.00 11.39
CA ALA A 142 10.49 -24.06 12.23
C ALA A 142 9.91 -25.47 12.05
N ASN A 143 8.85 -25.70 11.27
CA ASN A 143 8.32 -27.05 11.08
C ASN A 143 7.74 -27.25 9.68
N ALA A 144 8.56 -27.83 8.80
CA ALA A 144 8.21 -28.37 7.50
C ALA A 144 7.35 -29.65 7.61
N HIS A 145 6.32 -29.63 8.45
CA HIS A 145 5.23 -30.58 8.41
C HIS A 145 3.95 -29.80 8.11
N PHE A 146 3.85 -29.39 6.85
CA PHE A 146 2.58 -29.02 6.25
C PHE A 146 1.62 -30.20 6.43
N HIS A 147 0.72 -30.10 7.41
CA HIS A 147 -0.57 -30.75 7.23
C HIS A 147 -1.19 -30.11 6.00
N SER A 148 -1.62 -30.93 5.04
CA SER A 148 -2.21 -30.59 3.74
C SER A 148 -3.49 -29.74 3.79
N LYS A 149 -3.79 -29.10 4.93
CA LYS A 149 -4.97 -28.33 5.23
C LYS A 149 -4.57 -26.90 5.62
N LEU A 150 -5.33 -25.94 5.13
CA LEU A 150 -5.26 -24.50 5.41
C LEU A 150 -5.55 -24.15 6.90
N ASP A 151 -5.35 -25.10 7.80
CA ASP A 151 -5.74 -25.05 9.22
C ASP A 151 -4.74 -24.24 10.07
N GLY A 152 -3.51 -24.03 9.60
CA GLY A 152 -2.50 -23.22 10.29
C GLY A 152 -2.59 -21.71 10.02
N MET A 153 -3.57 -21.26 9.23
CA MET A 153 -3.67 -19.86 8.82
C MET A 153 -4.27 -18.99 9.92
N VAL A 154 -3.67 -17.83 10.15
CA VAL A 154 -4.24 -16.81 11.04
C VAL A 154 -5.57 -16.34 10.45
N ARG A 155 -6.59 -16.26 11.31
CA ARG A 155 -7.92 -15.77 10.97
C ARG A 155 -8.30 -14.65 11.93
N SER A 156 -8.45 -13.46 11.37
CA SER A 156 -8.99 -12.28 12.02
C SER A 156 -10.10 -11.69 11.16
N ASN A 157 -11.12 -11.15 11.82
CA ASN A 157 -12.17 -10.35 11.16
C ASN A 157 -11.59 -9.05 10.59
N ASN A 158 -10.46 -8.59 11.11
CA ASN A 158 -9.68 -7.53 10.48
C ASN A 158 -8.80 -8.13 9.38
N GLU A 159 -9.13 -7.86 8.13
CA GLU A 159 -8.42 -8.43 6.99
C GLU A 159 -6.94 -8.04 6.97
N GLU A 160 -6.54 -6.85 7.47
CA GLU A 160 -5.13 -6.45 7.50
C GLU A 160 -4.29 -7.27 8.49
N ALA A 161 -4.90 -7.78 9.56
CA ALA A 161 -4.21 -8.63 10.55
C ALA A 161 -3.86 -10.01 9.98
N ASN A 162 -4.47 -10.40 8.86
CA ASN A 162 -4.22 -11.70 8.22
C ASN A 162 -2.95 -11.73 7.36
N TRP A 163 -2.21 -10.62 7.23
CA TRP A 163 -1.07 -10.50 6.31
C TRP A 163 0.26 -10.26 7.03
N VAL A 164 1.31 -10.95 6.59
CA VAL A 164 2.69 -10.81 7.08
C VAL A 164 3.62 -10.51 5.90
N LEU A 165 4.73 -9.81 6.13
CA LEU A 165 5.74 -9.55 5.11
C LEU A 165 6.32 -10.86 4.57
N ALA A 166 6.36 -10.95 3.24
CA ALA A 166 6.92 -12.09 2.54
C ALA A 166 8.42 -11.89 2.25
N ALA A 167 8.86 -10.64 2.09
CA ALA A 167 10.25 -10.27 1.93
C ALA A 167 10.52 -8.95 2.66
N ASP A 168 11.78 -8.55 2.67
CA ASP A 168 12.11 -7.16 2.96
C ASP A 168 11.37 -6.21 2.01
N ILE A 169 11.07 -5.03 2.52
CA ILE A 169 10.41 -3.97 1.76
C ILE A 169 11.45 -3.32 0.85
N GLU A 170 11.20 -3.32 -0.45
CA GLU A 170 12.00 -2.50 -1.38
C GLU A 170 11.54 -1.04 -1.27
N ALA A 171 12.47 -0.15 -0.95
CA ALA A 171 12.20 1.25 -0.61
C ALA A 171 12.85 2.22 -1.59
N ASP A 172 12.40 3.48 -1.56
CA ASP A 172 12.98 4.62 -2.29
C ASP A 172 13.09 4.40 -3.81
N LEU A 173 12.22 3.56 -4.37
CA LEU A 173 12.23 3.19 -5.78
C LEU A 173 11.81 4.39 -6.65
N SER A 174 12.48 4.56 -7.78
CA SER A 174 11.95 5.35 -8.91
C SER A 174 10.79 4.61 -9.57
N LEU A 175 10.10 5.25 -10.52
CA LEU A 175 9.05 4.58 -11.30
C LEU A 175 9.62 3.37 -12.07
N ASP A 176 10.81 3.50 -12.66
CA ASP A 176 11.47 2.40 -13.37
C ASP A 176 11.87 1.27 -12.41
N GLY A 177 12.42 1.62 -11.24
CA GLY A 177 12.73 0.65 -10.19
C GLY A 177 11.48 -0.10 -9.71
N LEU A 178 10.35 0.59 -9.62
CA LEU A 178 9.06 0.00 -9.28
C LEU A 178 8.58 -0.98 -10.35
N ILE A 179 8.67 -0.61 -11.65
CA ILE A 179 8.30 -1.50 -12.76
C ILE A 179 9.15 -2.77 -12.72
N GLN A 180 10.46 -2.63 -12.49
CA GLN A 180 11.34 -3.78 -12.36
C GLN A 180 10.99 -4.66 -11.14
N ALA A 181 10.63 -4.06 -10.00
CA ALA A 181 10.19 -4.81 -8.81
C ALA A 181 8.91 -5.61 -9.09
N VAL A 182 7.93 -5.02 -9.79
CA VAL A 182 6.71 -5.71 -10.21
C VAL A 182 7.03 -6.85 -11.17
N ASN A 183 7.89 -6.63 -12.17
CA ASN A 183 8.27 -7.68 -13.12
C ASN A 183 8.99 -8.84 -12.43
N ARG A 184 9.94 -8.56 -11.53
CA ARG A 184 10.58 -9.59 -10.68
C ARG A 184 9.56 -10.36 -9.86
N TYR A 185 8.56 -9.68 -9.28
CA TYR A 185 7.51 -10.34 -8.53
C TYR A 185 6.64 -11.25 -9.41
N CYS A 186 6.29 -10.82 -10.63
CA CYS A 186 5.60 -11.66 -11.60
C CYS A 186 6.42 -12.91 -11.96
N GLU A 187 7.73 -12.76 -12.19
CA GLU A 187 8.64 -13.88 -12.45
C GLU A 187 8.70 -14.85 -11.26
N LYS A 188 8.82 -14.35 -10.02
CA LYS A 188 8.75 -15.19 -8.80
C LYS A 188 7.46 -16.01 -8.75
N LEU A 189 6.31 -15.40 -9.08
CA LEU A 189 5.01 -16.06 -9.09
C LEU A 189 4.88 -17.12 -10.20
N GLN A 190 5.50 -16.87 -11.36
CA GLN A 190 5.57 -17.83 -12.47
C GLN A 190 6.46 -19.03 -12.13
N ASN A 191 7.56 -18.78 -11.43
CA ASN A 191 8.55 -19.80 -11.05
C ASN A 191 8.21 -20.56 -9.75
N GLY A 192 7.16 -20.16 -9.03
CA GLY A 192 6.74 -20.84 -7.80
C GLY A 192 7.55 -20.51 -6.55
N GLU A 193 8.42 -19.51 -6.62
CA GLU A 193 9.36 -19.18 -5.55
C GLU A 193 8.70 -18.43 -4.37
N PRO A 194 9.27 -18.58 -3.18
CA PRO A 194 9.17 -19.75 -2.31
C PRO A 194 7.83 -19.78 -1.53
N TYR A 195 6.88 -18.91 -1.86
CA TYR A 195 5.68 -18.67 -1.04
C TYR A 195 4.55 -19.67 -1.28
N LEU A 196 4.68 -20.53 -2.30
CA LEU A 196 3.58 -21.30 -2.88
C LEU A 196 3.73 -22.81 -2.76
N VAL A 197 4.51 -23.32 -1.81
CA VAL A 197 4.49 -24.78 -1.49
C VAL A 197 3.23 -25.14 -0.69
N ILE A 198 2.06 -24.70 -1.17
CA ILE A 198 0.75 -25.00 -0.61
C ILE A 198 0.03 -25.87 -1.63
N ARG A 199 -0.19 -27.15 -1.29
CA ARG A 199 -0.97 -28.11 -2.09
C ARG A 199 -0.49 -28.30 -3.53
N SER A 200 0.81 -28.42 -3.76
CA SER A 200 1.36 -28.72 -5.10
C SER A 200 1.11 -27.63 -6.15
N ILE A 201 0.75 -26.41 -5.72
CA ILE A 201 0.63 -25.24 -6.60
C ILE A 201 2.05 -24.73 -6.87
N ASN A 202 2.69 -25.27 -7.90
CA ASN A 202 4.05 -24.87 -8.25
C ASN A 202 4.12 -23.49 -8.91
N SER A 203 2.98 -22.87 -9.27
CA SER A 203 2.91 -21.51 -9.81
C SER A 203 1.47 -20.99 -9.83
N PHE A 204 1.30 -19.65 -9.90
CA PHE A 204 -0.01 -19.08 -10.19
C PHE A 204 -0.39 -19.28 -11.67
N PRO A 205 -1.69 -19.41 -11.99
CA PRO A 205 -2.15 -19.38 -13.36
C PRO A 205 -1.65 -18.13 -14.07
N PHE A 206 -1.11 -18.29 -15.28
CA PHE A 206 -0.60 -17.19 -16.10
C PHE A 206 -1.61 -16.03 -16.24
N GLN A 207 -2.90 -16.34 -16.31
CA GLN A 207 -3.98 -15.35 -16.40
C GLN A 207 -4.07 -14.45 -15.16
N ASP A 208 -3.90 -15.02 -13.96
CA ASP A 208 -3.93 -14.27 -12.71
C ASP A 208 -2.73 -13.31 -12.63
N ILE A 209 -1.56 -13.74 -13.10
CA ILE A 209 -0.34 -12.93 -13.17
C ILE A 209 -0.49 -11.80 -14.19
N LYS A 210 -1.03 -12.10 -15.38
CA LYS A 210 -1.33 -11.07 -16.39
C LYS A 210 -2.37 -10.06 -15.91
N ALA A 211 -3.34 -10.49 -15.13
CA ALA A 211 -4.32 -9.59 -14.54
C ALA A 211 -3.67 -8.62 -13.53
N LEU A 212 -2.70 -9.09 -12.74
CA LEU A 212 -1.90 -8.25 -11.86
C LEU A 212 -1.08 -7.21 -12.64
N GLU A 213 -0.34 -7.65 -13.66
CA GLU A 213 0.46 -6.75 -14.53
C GLU A 213 -0.43 -5.69 -15.19
N TYR A 214 -1.51 -6.10 -15.84
CA TYR A 214 -2.43 -5.19 -16.50
C TYR A 214 -3.04 -4.18 -15.53
N SER A 215 -3.48 -4.64 -14.36
CA SER A 215 -4.05 -3.78 -13.32
C SER A 215 -3.02 -2.76 -12.82
N PHE A 216 -1.76 -3.17 -12.69
CA PHE A 216 -0.67 -2.28 -12.30
C PHE A 216 -0.44 -1.19 -13.34
N TYR A 217 -0.25 -1.54 -14.61
CA TYR A 217 -0.03 -0.55 -15.67
C TYR A 217 -1.23 0.39 -15.86
N GLN A 218 -2.46 -0.15 -15.80
CA GLN A 218 -3.66 0.68 -15.85
C GLN A 218 -3.73 1.66 -14.67
N CYS A 219 -3.28 1.24 -13.49
CA CYS A 219 -3.18 2.12 -12.32
C CYS A 219 -2.16 3.24 -12.54
N MET A 220 -0.95 2.92 -13.02
CA MET A 220 0.08 3.93 -13.30
C MET A 220 -0.40 4.98 -14.32
N LEU A 221 -1.06 4.53 -15.40
CA LEU A 221 -1.65 5.42 -16.40
C LEU A 221 -2.73 6.35 -15.81
N LYS A 222 -3.62 5.83 -14.96
CA LYS A 222 -4.64 6.64 -14.26
C LYS A 222 -4.03 7.71 -13.34
N LEU A 223 -2.81 7.48 -12.88
CA LEU A 223 -2.04 8.43 -12.07
C LEU A 223 -1.22 9.41 -12.93
N ASN A 224 -1.31 9.34 -14.27
CA ASN A 224 -0.50 10.10 -15.23
C ASN A 224 1.01 9.92 -15.01
N LEU A 225 1.41 8.71 -14.62
CA LEU A 225 2.81 8.31 -14.54
C LEU A 225 3.23 7.76 -15.90
N HIS A 226 4.42 8.09 -16.36
CA HIS A 226 4.96 7.69 -17.66
C HIS A 226 6.38 7.12 -17.49
N SER A 227 6.64 5.98 -18.12
CA SER A 227 7.96 5.34 -18.20
C SER A 227 8.10 4.67 -19.57
N GLU A 228 9.33 4.65 -20.10
CA GLU A 228 9.68 3.93 -21.34
C GLU A 228 9.65 2.40 -21.15
N LEU A 229 9.64 1.93 -19.91
CA LEU A 229 9.54 0.51 -19.58
C LEU A 229 8.09 -0.01 -19.61
N PHE A 230 7.11 0.83 -19.93
CA PHE A 230 5.75 0.37 -20.13
C PHE A 230 5.63 -0.46 -21.41
N PRO A 231 4.83 -1.53 -21.41
CA PRO A 231 4.78 -2.48 -22.53
C PRO A 231 3.94 -2.02 -23.73
N PHE A 232 3.64 -0.72 -23.88
CA PHE A 232 2.74 -0.17 -24.90
C PHE A 232 3.21 1.18 -25.45
#